data_AF-A0A452YRS2-F1
#
_entry.id   AF-A0A452YRS2-F1
#
_cell.length_a   1.000
_cell.length_b   1.000
_cell.length_c   1.000
_cell.angle_alpha   90.00
_cell.angle_beta   90.00
_cell.angle_gamma   90.00
#
_symmetry.space_group_name_H-M   'P 1'
#
loop_
_entity.id
_entity.type
_entity.pdbx_description
1 polymer ?
#
loop_
_entity_poly.entity_id
_entity_poly.type
_entity_poly.pdbx_seq_one_letter_code
_entity_poly.pdbx_strand_id
1 'polypeptide(L)'
;MRDAERKCLVPQLVYLSMHGCVSSLRETEPNGSVSDITVGEMKTLLEKYARTIGYSMDDALSMILGISSGKKSMKDFAPDIVSWMSFAVFINAMNLWSNESVIPRTDPSSPSSWEIVDSLVKICIEEHLTDANRILTCPGNKIPLLVQMVTEPISWHLIIIQSCMRVVAPQGKKKKKSGPSLRPNMPQLQGIQRSVQCLIETLRSVQKWLSDQMSLEEQGLDILMSYLQGTGDEGPGQTFRVLEEKPAAHASELGDRIAQSLEAWSSTGVVRRIVGAEHEVLAEFKKMVDSKLKLLMSESASLSSVLH
;
A
#
# COMPACT_ATOMS: atom_id res chain seq x y z
N MET A 1 -8.80 -20.18 0.37
CA MET A 1 -9.03 -20.40 -1.08
C MET A 1 -9.11 -19.09 -1.85
N ARG A 2 -9.98 -18.14 -1.47
CA ARG A 2 -10.12 -16.83 -2.16
C ARG A 2 -8.83 -15.99 -2.26
N ASP A 3 -7.96 -16.01 -1.23
CA ASP A 3 -6.68 -15.26 -1.26
C ASP A 3 -5.68 -15.80 -2.30
N ALA A 4 -5.63 -17.11 -2.51
CA ALA A 4 -4.72 -17.72 -3.48
C ALA A 4 -5.17 -17.39 -4.91
N GLU A 5 -6.48 -17.50 -5.17
CA GLU A 5 -7.08 -17.10 -6.45
C GLU A 5 -6.79 -15.63 -6.75
N ARG A 6 -6.99 -14.72 -5.78
CA ARG A 6 -6.68 -13.30 -5.93
C ARG A 6 -5.20 -13.06 -6.26
N LYS A 7 -4.29 -13.70 -5.52
CA LYS A 7 -2.84 -13.59 -5.77
C LYS A 7 -2.43 -14.07 -7.16
N CYS A 8 -3.15 -15.02 -7.74
CA CYS A 8 -2.92 -15.46 -9.12
C CYS A 8 -3.41 -14.45 -10.18
N LEU A 9 -4.40 -13.61 -9.87
CA LEU A 9 -4.92 -12.60 -10.81
C LEU A 9 -4.00 -11.38 -10.91
N VAL A 10 -3.34 -10.99 -9.81
CA VAL A 10 -2.55 -9.74 -9.72
C VAL A 10 -1.49 -9.62 -10.82
N PRO A 11 -0.65 -10.63 -11.13
CA PRO A 11 0.36 -10.50 -12.17
C PRO A 11 -0.23 -10.17 -13.56
N GLN A 12 -1.37 -10.77 -13.91
CA GLN A 12 -2.05 -10.52 -15.18
C GLN A 12 -2.66 -9.11 -15.21
N LEU A 13 -3.30 -8.71 -14.11
CA LEU A 13 -3.86 -7.35 -13.97
C LEU A 13 -2.77 -6.28 -14.06
N VAL A 14 -1.62 -6.48 -13.41
CA VAL A 14 -0.46 -5.58 -13.49
C VAL A 14 0.06 -5.51 -14.92
N TYR A 15 0.24 -6.65 -15.58
CA TYR A 15 0.70 -6.72 -16.97
C TYR A 15 -0.22 -5.93 -17.91
N LEU A 16 -1.52 -6.22 -17.89
CA LEU A 16 -2.51 -5.54 -18.73
C LEU A 16 -2.59 -4.04 -18.41
N SER A 17 -2.51 -3.66 -17.13
CA SER A 17 -2.50 -2.26 -16.70
C SER A 17 -1.32 -1.49 -17.29
N MET A 18 -0.11 -2.07 -17.24
CA MET A 18 1.09 -1.45 -17.81
C MET A 18 0.99 -1.31 -19.34
N HIS A 19 0.49 -2.34 -20.03
CA HIS A 19 0.37 -2.36 -21.48
C HIS A 19 -0.71 -1.40 -22.01
N GLY A 20 -1.86 -1.32 -21.32
CA GLY A 20 -2.94 -0.41 -21.70
C GLY A 20 -2.54 1.06 -21.61
N CYS A 21 -1.80 1.45 -20.57
CA CYS A 21 -1.32 2.83 -20.37
C CYS A 21 -0.40 3.33 -21.51
N VAL A 22 0.36 2.42 -22.15
CA VAL A 22 1.24 2.79 -23.28
C VAL A 22 0.43 3.26 -24.48
N SER A 23 -0.78 2.73 -24.62
CA SER A 23 -1.63 2.93 -25.79
C SER A 23 -2.60 4.10 -25.62
N SER A 24 -3.09 4.38 -24.40
CA SER A 24 -4.00 5.51 -24.16
C SER A 24 -3.38 6.89 -24.33
N LEU A 25 -2.08 7.03 -24.00
CA LEU A 25 -1.41 8.32 -24.01
C LEU A 25 -0.78 8.67 -25.37
N ARG A 26 -0.75 7.70 -26.29
CA ARG A 26 -0.46 7.90 -27.71
C ARG A 26 -1.79 8.14 -28.43
N GLU A 27 -2.10 9.39 -28.82
CA GLU A 27 -3.12 9.65 -29.85
C GLU A 27 -2.83 8.81 -31.12
N THR A 28 -3.39 7.61 -31.24
CA THR A 28 -3.03 6.70 -32.33
C THR A 28 -3.98 6.87 -33.52
N GLU A 29 -3.39 6.97 -34.72
CA GLU A 29 -4.03 6.68 -35.99
C GLU A 29 -4.81 5.34 -35.95
N PRO A 30 -5.80 5.11 -36.86
CA PRO A 30 -6.88 4.13 -36.70
C PRO A 30 -6.48 2.64 -36.57
N ASN A 31 -5.21 2.30 -36.72
CA ASN A 31 -4.72 0.92 -36.83
C ASN A 31 -3.87 0.46 -35.63
N GLY A 32 -3.74 1.28 -34.58
CA GLY A 32 -2.92 0.99 -33.39
C GLY A 32 -3.70 0.87 -32.08
N SER A 33 -5.01 0.60 -32.14
CA SER A 33 -5.85 0.50 -30.94
C SER A 33 -5.46 -0.71 -30.07
N VAL A 34 -5.57 -0.54 -28.75
CA VAL A 34 -5.64 -1.67 -27.84
C VAL A 34 -6.78 -2.56 -28.32
N SER A 35 -6.51 -3.86 -28.56
CA SER A 35 -7.54 -4.75 -29.07
C SER A 35 -8.71 -4.83 -28.08
N ASP A 36 -9.95 -4.85 -28.58
CA ASP A 36 -11.14 -5.09 -27.74
C ASP A 36 -11.01 -6.39 -26.92
N ILE A 37 -10.19 -7.33 -27.40
CA ILE A 37 -9.82 -8.58 -26.72
C ILE A 37 -9.11 -8.29 -25.39
N THR A 38 -8.13 -7.40 -25.37
CA THR A 38 -7.39 -7.03 -24.15
C THR A 38 -8.25 -6.24 -23.14
N VAL A 39 -9.21 -5.43 -23.61
CA VAL A 39 -10.20 -4.76 -22.74
C VAL A 39 -11.12 -5.81 -22.10
N GLY A 40 -11.64 -6.74 -22.91
CA GLY A 40 -12.49 -7.83 -22.44
C GLY A 40 -11.79 -8.76 -21.45
N GLU A 41 -10.51 -9.05 -21.66
CA GLU A 41 -9.68 -9.83 -20.72
C GLU A 41 -9.53 -9.11 -19.37
N MET A 42 -9.16 -7.83 -19.39
CA MET A 42 -9.02 -7.02 -18.17
C MET A 42 -10.33 -6.97 -17.39
N LYS A 43 -11.46 -6.73 -18.07
CA LYS A 43 -12.80 -6.74 -17.46
C LYS A 43 -13.12 -8.09 -16.82
N THR A 44 -12.87 -9.20 -17.52
CA THR A 44 -13.09 -10.55 -17.00
C THR A 44 -12.25 -10.83 -15.74
N LEU A 45 -11.00 -10.37 -15.71
CA LEU A 45 -10.12 -10.51 -14.54
C LEU A 45 -10.58 -9.64 -13.38
N LEU A 46 -11.07 -8.43 -13.63
CA LEU A 46 -11.63 -7.55 -12.61
C LEU A 46 -12.94 -8.10 -12.03
N GLU A 47 -13.83 -8.67 -12.85
CA GLU A 47 -15.01 -9.36 -12.36
C GLU A 47 -14.66 -10.56 -11.48
N LYS A 48 -13.62 -11.33 -11.86
CA LYS A 48 -13.08 -12.40 -10.99
C LYS A 48 -12.52 -11.83 -9.70
N TYR A 49 -11.78 -10.72 -9.77
CA TYR A 49 -11.22 -10.05 -8.59
C TYR A 49 -12.33 -9.60 -7.64
N ALA A 50 -13.38 -8.94 -8.15
CA ALA A 50 -14.55 -8.52 -7.38
C ALA A 50 -15.20 -9.71 -6.64
N ARG A 51 -15.32 -10.87 -7.31
CA ARG A 51 -15.82 -12.09 -6.67
C ARG A 51 -14.89 -12.60 -5.55
N THR A 52 -13.57 -12.46 -5.69
CA THR A 52 -12.63 -12.85 -4.61
C THR A 52 -12.77 -11.98 -3.36
N ILE A 53 -13.12 -10.70 -3.50
CA ILE A 53 -13.43 -9.81 -2.36
C ILE A 53 -14.88 -9.96 -1.87
N GLY A 54 -15.68 -10.81 -2.52
CA GLY A 54 -17.04 -11.17 -2.08
C GLY A 54 -18.17 -10.32 -2.67
N TYR A 55 -17.90 -9.57 -3.75
CA TYR A 55 -18.85 -8.63 -4.35
C TYR A 55 -19.05 -8.90 -5.84
N SER A 56 -20.19 -8.44 -6.37
CA SER A 56 -20.31 -8.23 -7.81
C SER A 56 -19.45 -7.03 -8.24
N MET A 57 -19.17 -6.90 -9.53
CA MET A 57 -18.42 -5.75 -10.03
C MET A 57 -19.14 -4.42 -9.72
N ASP A 58 -20.46 -4.37 -9.94
CA ASP A 58 -21.27 -3.16 -9.71
C ASP A 58 -21.35 -2.80 -8.22
N ASP A 59 -21.53 -3.78 -7.33
CA ASP A 59 -21.55 -3.53 -5.89
C ASP A 59 -20.18 -3.05 -5.39
N ALA A 60 -19.10 -3.63 -5.92
CA ALA A 60 -17.73 -3.21 -5.59
C ALA A 60 -17.46 -1.76 -6.02
N LEU A 61 -17.91 -1.37 -7.21
CA LEU A 61 -17.81 0.01 -7.71
C LEU A 61 -18.63 0.98 -6.84
N SER A 62 -19.88 0.61 -6.52
CA SER A 62 -20.74 1.38 -5.61
C SER A 62 -20.13 1.54 -4.22
N MET A 63 -19.38 0.56 -3.74
CA MET A 63 -18.64 0.65 -2.49
C MET A 63 -17.47 1.62 -2.58
N ILE A 64 -16.61 1.47 -3.59
CA ILE A 64 -15.46 2.38 -3.81
C ILE A 64 -15.92 3.83 -3.93
N LEU A 65 -16.95 4.10 -4.74
CA LEU A 65 -17.50 5.45 -4.91
C LEU A 65 -18.09 6.01 -3.62
N GLY A 66 -18.75 5.16 -2.83
CA GLY A 66 -19.29 5.55 -1.53
C GLY A 66 -18.19 5.97 -0.56
N ILE A 67 -17.08 5.24 -0.50
CA ILE A 67 -15.96 5.57 0.41
C ILE A 67 -15.18 6.76 -0.11
N SER A 68 -14.86 6.83 -1.41
CA SER A 68 -14.11 7.95 -1.98
C SER A 68 -14.86 9.29 -1.88
N SER A 69 -16.19 9.26 -1.73
CA SER A 69 -17.03 10.44 -1.49
C SER A 69 -17.36 10.71 -0.02
N GLY A 70 -16.82 9.91 0.91
CA GLY A 70 -17.09 10.02 2.35
C GLY A 70 -18.50 9.60 2.78
N LYS A 71 -19.27 8.96 1.90
CA LYS A 71 -20.63 8.47 2.19
C LYS A 71 -20.65 7.11 2.89
N LYS A 72 -19.57 6.34 2.76
CA LYS A 72 -19.36 5.03 3.41
C LYS A 72 -18.07 5.07 4.24
N SER A 73 -17.94 4.18 5.21
CA SER A 73 -16.79 4.13 6.12
C SER A 73 -15.74 3.13 5.63
N MET A 74 -14.46 3.35 5.94
CA MET A 74 -13.42 2.33 5.71
C MET A 74 -13.71 1.00 6.43
N LYS A 75 -14.51 1.02 7.50
CA LYS A 75 -14.94 -0.21 8.19
C LYS A 75 -15.72 -1.15 7.26
N ASP A 76 -16.35 -0.62 6.22
CA ASP A 76 -17.07 -1.41 5.20
C ASP A 76 -16.11 -2.21 4.30
N PHE A 77 -14.83 -1.84 4.26
CA PHE A 77 -13.78 -2.63 3.60
C PHE A 77 -13.21 -3.75 4.47
N ALA A 78 -13.53 -3.80 5.77
CA ALA A 78 -13.01 -4.85 6.63
C ALA A 78 -13.62 -6.22 6.24
N PRO A 79 -12.80 -7.28 6.16
CA PRO A 79 -11.43 -7.36 6.68
C PRO A 79 -10.28 -7.07 5.69
N ASP A 80 -10.52 -6.62 4.45
CA ASP A 80 -9.50 -6.67 3.38
C ASP A 80 -9.32 -5.36 2.59
N ILE A 81 -8.91 -4.30 3.30
CA ILE A 81 -8.67 -2.96 2.73
C ILE A 81 -7.66 -2.99 1.58
N VAL A 82 -6.60 -3.81 1.70
CA VAL A 82 -5.52 -3.90 0.68
C VAL A 82 -6.07 -4.36 -0.66
N SER A 83 -6.98 -5.33 -0.66
CA SER A 83 -7.60 -5.83 -1.88
C SER A 83 -8.57 -4.83 -2.49
N TRP A 84 -9.31 -4.09 -1.67
CA TRP A 84 -10.19 -3.02 -2.13
C TRP A 84 -9.42 -1.89 -2.81
N MET A 85 -8.34 -1.44 -2.20
CA MET A 85 -7.46 -0.43 -2.79
C MET A 85 -6.84 -0.93 -4.10
N SER A 86 -6.35 -2.19 -4.12
CA SER A 86 -5.75 -2.77 -5.32
C SER A 86 -6.76 -2.91 -6.45
N PHE A 87 -7.99 -3.33 -6.12
CA PHE A 87 -9.09 -3.38 -7.08
C PHE A 87 -9.39 -2.01 -7.68
N ALA A 88 -9.49 -0.97 -6.86
CA ALA A 88 -9.72 0.40 -7.34
C ALA A 88 -8.59 0.89 -8.26
N VAL A 89 -7.34 0.57 -7.95
CA VAL A 89 -6.18 0.89 -8.79
C VAL A 89 -6.27 0.20 -10.15
N PHE A 90 -6.64 -1.08 -10.20
CA PHE A 90 -6.79 -1.80 -11.47
C PHE A 90 -8.01 -1.35 -12.28
N ILE A 91 -9.10 -0.95 -11.62
CA ILE A 91 -10.25 -0.31 -12.29
C ILE A 91 -9.82 1.01 -12.91
N ASN A 92 -9.04 1.83 -12.18
CA ASN A 92 -8.49 3.05 -12.73
C ASN A 92 -7.63 2.77 -13.95
N ALA A 93 -6.73 1.78 -13.88
CA ALA A 93 -5.92 1.40 -15.03
C ALA A 93 -6.78 1.10 -16.26
N MET A 94 -7.81 0.25 -16.14
CA MET A 94 -8.70 -0.09 -17.24
C MET A 94 -9.44 1.13 -17.81
N ASN A 95 -9.91 2.04 -16.95
CA ASN A 95 -10.58 3.27 -17.38
C ASN A 95 -9.69 4.23 -18.19
N LEU A 96 -8.36 4.10 -18.10
CA LEU A 96 -7.44 4.97 -18.86
C LEU A 96 -7.40 4.66 -20.36
N TRP A 97 -7.65 3.40 -20.74
CA TRP A 97 -7.47 2.93 -22.11
C TRP A 97 -8.69 2.21 -22.69
N SER A 98 -9.78 2.11 -21.92
CA SER A 98 -11.10 1.71 -22.43
C SER A 98 -11.85 2.93 -22.98
N ASN A 99 -12.49 2.78 -24.14
CA ASN A 99 -13.44 3.77 -24.66
C ASN A 99 -14.76 3.77 -23.86
N GLU A 100 -15.03 2.68 -23.13
CA GLU A 100 -16.18 2.52 -22.25
C GLU A 100 -15.70 2.65 -20.79
N SER A 101 -16.03 3.76 -20.14
CA SER A 101 -15.70 3.95 -18.73
C SER A 101 -16.57 3.06 -17.88
N VAL A 102 -15.97 2.18 -17.08
CA VAL A 102 -16.70 1.33 -16.13
C VAL A 102 -17.27 2.13 -14.96
N ILE A 103 -16.68 3.29 -14.67
CA ILE A 103 -17.28 4.31 -13.82
C ILE A 103 -17.88 5.37 -14.75
N PRO A 104 -19.18 5.32 -15.05
CA PRO A 104 -19.80 6.31 -15.92
C PRO A 104 -19.71 7.69 -15.28
N ARG A 105 -19.12 8.65 -16.01
CA ARG A 105 -19.23 10.07 -15.64
C ARG A 105 -20.65 10.53 -15.92
N THR A 106 -21.48 10.57 -14.88
CA THR A 106 -22.87 11.07 -14.99
C THR A 106 -22.92 12.60 -15.19
N ASP A 107 -21.86 13.32 -14.83
CA ASP A 107 -21.75 14.79 -14.93
C ASP A 107 -20.25 15.18 -15.14
N PRO A 108 -19.92 16.20 -15.95
CA PRO A 108 -18.61 16.87 -15.93
C PRO A 108 -18.00 17.13 -14.54
N SER A 109 -18.83 17.34 -13.52
CA SER A 109 -18.41 17.54 -12.11
C SER A 109 -18.01 16.25 -11.38
N SER A 110 -18.28 15.09 -11.96
CA SER A 110 -17.97 13.79 -11.34
C SER A 110 -16.45 13.57 -11.23
N PRO A 111 -15.97 13.01 -10.10
CA PRO A 111 -14.56 12.76 -9.91
C PRO A 111 -14.03 11.81 -11.00
N SER A 112 -12.87 12.13 -11.53
CA SER A 112 -12.11 11.25 -12.42
C SER A 112 -11.71 9.96 -11.70
N SER A 113 -11.40 8.92 -12.47
CA SER A 113 -10.94 7.65 -11.91
C SER A 113 -9.64 7.79 -11.09
N TRP A 114 -8.78 8.77 -11.44
CA TRP A 114 -7.62 9.15 -10.64
C TRP A 114 -8.03 9.71 -9.28
N GLU A 115 -8.92 10.70 -9.25
CA GLU A 115 -9.39 11.35 -8.01
C GLU A 115 -10.12 10.39 -7.07
N ILE A 116 -10.80 9.39 -7.63
CA ILE A 116 -11.45 8.32 -6.85
C ILE A 116 -10.38 7.48 -6.13
N VAL A 117 -9.34 7.02 -6.85
CA VAL A 117 -8.24 6.23 -6.26
C VAL A 117 -7.45 7.08 -5.27
N ASP A 118 -7.13 8.32 -5.62
CA ASP A 118 -6.38 9.25 -4.77
C ASP A 118 -7.12 9.49 -3.44
N SER A 119 -8.42 9.79 -3.50
CA SER A 119 -9.27 9.94 -2.31
C SER A 119 -9.30 8.66 -1.50
N LEU A 120 -9.45 7.50 -2.15
CA LEU A 120 -9.49 6.21 -1.47
C LEU A 120 -8.19 5.91 -0.72
N VAL A 121 -7.05 6.07 -1.40
CA VAL A 121 -5.72 5.84 -0.84
C VAL A 121 -5.48 6.76 0.34
N LYS A 122 -5.80 8.05 0.19
CA LYS A 122 -5.66 9.03 1.25
C LYS A 122 -6.51 8.68 2.48
N ILE A 123 -7.81 8.43 2.28
CA ILE A 123 -8.74 8.06 3.36
C ILE A 123 -8.22 6.82 4.10
N CYS A 124 -7.89 5.75 3.37
CA CYS A 124 -7.49 4.50 4.00
C CYS A 124 -6.18 4.68 4.79
N ILE A 125 -5.20 5.41 4.25
CA ILE A 125 -3.92 5.65 4.94
C ILE A 125 -4.14 6.55 6.17
N GLU A 126 -4.83 7.69 6.02
CA GLU A 126 -5.00 8.66 7.11
C GLU A 126 -5.84 8.09 8.27
N GLU A 127 -6.92 7.37 7.96
CA GLU A 127 -7.69 6.65 8.99
C GLU A 127 -6.80 5.64 9.69
N HIS A 128 -6.03 4.82 8.95
CA HIS A 128 -5.16 3.82 9.55
C HIS A 128 -4.03 4.42 10.39
N LEU A 129 -3.46 5.56 9.99
CA LEU A 129 -2.46 6.29 10.78
C LEU A 129 -3.05 6.88 12.07
N THR A 130 -4.32 7.31 12.04
CA THR A 130 -5.05 7.81 13.21
C THR A 130 -5.37 6.67 14.19
N ASP A 131 -5.73 5.51 13.64
CA ASP A 131 -6.10 4.29 14.36
C ASP A 131 -4.91 3.49 14.89
N ALA A 132 -3.72 3.71 14.33
CA ALA A 132 -2.49 3.09 14.75
C ALA A 132 -2.01 3.71 16.07
N ASN A 133 -2.53 3.19 17.18
CA ASN A 133 -1.98 3.42 18.51
C ASN A 133 -0.51 2.98 18.59
N ARG A 134 0.21 3.51 19.58
CA ARG A 134 1.64 3.26 19.83
C ARG A 134 2.03 1.79 19.67
N ILE A 135 3.03 1.54 18.84
CA ILE A 135 3.55 0.20 18.51
C ILE A 135 3.93 -0.57 19.79
N LEU A 136 4.56 0.13 20.74
CA LEU A 136 5.13 -0.43 21.96
C LEU A 136 4.11 -0.83 23.04
N THR A 137 2.80 -0.68 22.79
CA THR A 137 1.77 -0.89 23.83
C THR A 137 0.87 -2.10 23.64
N CYS A 138 0.96 -2.85 22.53
CA CYS A 138 0.08 -4.00 22.30
C CYS A 138 0.72 -5.09 21.42
N PRO A 139 0.61 -6.38 21.80
CA PRO A 139 0.70 -7.45 20.82
C PRO A 139 -0.48 -7.31 19.84
N GLY A 140 -0.20 -7.27 18.53
CA GLY A 140 -1.21 -7.04 17.48
C GLY A 140 -1.10 -5.68 16.78
N ASN A 141 0.11 -5.22 16.49
CA ASN A 141 0.35 -3.94 15.84
C ASN A 141 -0.34 -3.85 14.46
N LYS A 142 -0.85 -2.66 14.14
CA LYS A 142 -1.49 -2.36 12.85
C LYS A 142 -0.47 -2.10 11.72
N ILE A 143 0.83 -2.19 12.00
CA ILE A 143 1.92 -1.93 11.03
C ILE A 143 1.85 -2.85 9.81
N PRO A 144 1.64 -4.17 9.92
CA PRO A 144 1.67 -5.06 8.76
C PRO A 144 0.65 -4.65 7.69
N LEU A 145 -0.51 -4.15 8.10
CA LEU A 145 -1.52 -3.64 7.19
C LEU A 145 -1.05 -2.36 6.48
N LEU A 146 -0.44 -1.41 7.21
CA LEU A 146 0.12 -0.20 6.61
C LEU A 146 1.24 -0.52 5.61
N VAL A 147 2.10 -1.46 5.98
CA VAL A 147 3.16 -1.98 5.09
C VAL A 147 2.52 -2.54 3.82
N GLN A 148 1.52 -3.42 3.94
CA GLN A 148 0.81 -3.99 2.79
C GLN A 148 0.14 -2.94 1.90
N MET A 149 -0.50 -1.92 2.47
CA MET A 149 -1.10 -0.83 1.70
C MET A 149 -0.04 -0.05 0.88
N VAL A 150 1.15 0.16 1.45
CA VAL A 150 2.26 0.83 0.76
C VAL A 150 2.95 -0.07 -0.26
N THR A 151 3.08 -1.37 0.03
CA THR A 151 3.83 -2.31 -0.81
C THR A 151 2.99 -2.92 -1.93
N GLU A 152 1.67 -2.97 -1.80
CA GLU A 152 0.78 -3.52 -2.82
C GLU A 152 0.05 -2.41 -3.60
N PRO A 153 -1.10 -1.86 -3.16
CA PRO A 153 -1.89 -0.96 -4.00
C PRO A 153 -1.14 0.32 -4.39
N ILE A 154 -0.36 0.92 -3.48
CA ILE A 154 0.46 2.10 -3.82
C ILE A 154 1.57 1.73 -4.83
N SER A 155 2.16 0.54 -4.76
CA SER A 155 3.11 0.07 -5.77
C SER A 155 2.45 -0.12 -7.13
N TRP A 156 1.25 -0.70 -7.18
CA TRP A 156 0.50 -0.88 -8.42
C TRP A 156 0.18 0.46 -9.07
N HIS A 157 -0.29 1.43 -8.27
CA HIS A 157 -0.61 2.77 -8.76
C HIS A 157 0.64 3.49 -9.29
N LEU A 158 1.76 3.36 -8.59
CA LEU A 158 3.05 3.90 -9.03
C LEU A 158 3.53 3.29 -10.36
N ILE A 159 3.42 1.97 -10.51
CA ILE A 159 3.77 1.27 -11.77
C ILE A 159 2.90 1.75 -12.94
N ILE A 160 1.61 2.00 -12.69
CA ILE A 160 0.67 2.55 -13.68
C ILE A 160 1.12 3.96 -14.09
N ILE A 161 1.38 4.85 -13.12
CA ILE A 161 1.89 6.21 -13.36
C ILE A 161 3.18 6.16 -14.20
N GLN A 162 4.15 5.36 -13.80
CA GLN A 162 5.42 5.22 -14.53
C GLN A 162 5.21 4.68 -15.95
N SER A 163 4.24 3.79 -16.14
CA SER A 163 3.91 3.25 -17.46
C SER A 163 3.32 4.30 -18.38
N CYS A 164 2.46 5.19 -17.86
CA CYS A 164 2.04 6.39 -18.58
C CYS A 164 3.24 7.28 -18.92
N MET A 165 4.11 7.56 -17.95
CA MET A 165 5.24 8.49 -18.12
C MET A 165 6.28 8.04 -19.16
N ARG A 166 6.52 6.73 -19.29
CA ARG A 166 7.42 6.16 -20.31
C ARG A 166 7.01 6.50 -21.74
N VAL A 167 5.72 6.79 -21.98
CA VAL A 167 5.20 7.19 -23.31
C VAL A 167 5.58 8.63 -23.63
N VAL A 168 5.61 9.49 -22.62
CA VAL A 168 5.77 10.94 -22.74
C VAL A 168 7.24 11.34 -22.74
N ALA A 169 8.12 10.52 -22.16
CA ALA A 169 9.54 10.78 -22.11
C ALA A 169 10.18 10.80 -23.52
N PRO A 170 11.04 11.79 -23.85
CA PRO A 170 11.72 11.84 -25.13
C PRO A 170 12.65 10.62 -25.30
N GLN A 171 12.32 9.74 -26.25
CA GLN A 171 13.12 8.56 -26.57
C GLN A 171 14.45 8.99 -27.19
N GLY A 172 15.51 8.98 -26.38
CA GLY A 172 16.86 9.32 -26.81
C GLY A 172 17.38 8.39 -27.91
N LYS A 173 17.79 8.98 -29.04
CA LYS A 173 18.63 8.42 -30.11
C LYS A 173 18.10 7.18 -30.85
N LYS A 174 17.10 7.35 -31.73
CA LYS A 174 17.06 6.61 -33.02
C LYS A 174 16.75 7.55 -34.19
N LYS A 175 17.73 7.63 -35.09
CA LYS A 175 17.71 8.40 -36.35
C LYS A 175 16.86 7.66 -37.39
N LYS A 176 15.60 8.06 -37.64
CA LYS A 176 14.96 8.10 -38.98
C LYS A 176 13.49 8.53 -38.95
N LYS A 177 13.19 9.48 -39.85
CA LYS A 177 11.91 9.92 -40.43
C LYS A 177 10.84 10.47 -39.48
N SER A 178 10.78 11.81 -39.50
CA SER A 178 9.63 12.66 -39.23
C SER A 178 8.28 12.00 -39.59
N GLY A 179 7.48 11.74 -38.56
CA GLY A 179 6.02 11.68 -38.59
C GLY A 179 5.49 12.68 -37.54
N PRO A 180 4.19 13.02 -37.54
CA PRO A 180 3.63 14.00 -36.60
C PRO A 180 3.99 13.62 -35.17
N SER A 181 4.57 14.56 -34.41
CA SER A 181 4.76 14.37 -32.98
C SER A 181 3.37 14.17 -32.36
N LEU A 182 3.05 12.93 -31.95
CA LEU A 182 1.80 12.65 -31.23
C LEU A 182 1.72 13.61 -30.04
N ARG A 183 0.68 14.45 -29.99
CA ARG A 183 0.48 15.34 -28.86
C ARG A 183 -0.01 14.49 -27.68
N PRO A 184 0.61 14.61 -26.49
CA PRO A 184 0.12 13.89 -25.32
C PRO A 184 -1.27 14.41 -24.94
N ASN A 185 -2.14 13.51 -24.47
CA ASN A 185 -3.47 13.85 -23.98
C ASN A 185 -3.36 14.71 -22.71
N MET A 186 -3.48 16.04 -22.88
CA MET A 186 -3.24 17.03 -21.81
C MET A 186 -4.14 16.84 -20.56
N PRO A 187 -5.46 16.61 -20.69
CA PRO A 187 -6.31 16.28 -19.53
C PRO A 187 -5.84 15.05 -18.73
N GLN A 188 -5.40 13.99 -19.41
CA GLN A 188 -4.87 12.79 -18.73
C GLN A 188 -3.56 13.10 -18.01
N LEU A 189 -2.67 13.88 -18.64
CA LEU A 189 -1.38 14.27 -18.05
C LEU A 189 -1.55 15.11 -16.77
N GLN A 190 -2.52 16.04 -16.77
CA GLN A 190 -2.87 16.82 -15.58
C GLN A 190 -3.48 15.95 -14.47
N GLY A 191 -4.28 14.94 -14.83
CA GLY A 191 -4.80 13.95 -13.88
C GLY A 191 -3.67 13.15 -13.21
N ILE A 192 -2.70 12.69 -14.00
CA ILE A 192 -1.50 12.00 -13.50
C ILE A 192 -0.69 12.91 -12.57
N GLN A 193 -0.46 14.17 -12.95
CA GLN A 193 0.26 15.14 -12.11
C GLN A 193 -0.40 15.33 -10.75
N ARG A 194 -1.73 15.48 -10.72
CA ARG A 194 -2.49 15.58 -9.46
C ARG A 194 -2.38 14.32 -8.62
N SER A 195 -2.47 13.14 -9.25
CA SER A 195 -2.32 11.86 -8.56
C SER A 195 -0.92 11.65 -7.99
N VAL A 196 0.13 12.02 -8.73
CA VAL A 196 1.52 12.02 -8.21
C VAL A 196 1.65 12.91 -6.98
N GLN A 197 1.09 14.12 -7.02
CA GLN A 197 1.13 15.04 -5.88
C GLN A 197 0.37 14.48 -4.67
N CYS A 198 -0.81 13.90 -4.88
CA CYS A 198 -1.59 13.26 -3.81
C CYS A 198 -0.82 12.10 -3.15
N LEU A 199 -0.16 11.26 -3.93
CA LEU A 199 0.69 10.18 -3.41
C LEU A 199 1.89 10.70 -2.62
N ILE A 200 2.52 11.80 -3.08
CA ILE A 200 3.63 12.43 -2.34
C ILE A 200 3.16 12.90 -0.97
N GLU A 201 2.02 13.59 -0.90
CA GLU A 201 1.45 14.07 0.35
C GLU A 201 1.09 12.91 1.28
N THR A 202 0.42 11.89 0.75
CA THR A 202 0.01 10.71 1.52
C THR A 202 1.23 9.96 2.08
N LEU A 203 2.26 9.72 1.27
CA LEU A 203 3.48 9.04 1.73
C LEU A 203 4.33 9.90 2.67
N ARG A 204 4.27 11.24 2.59
CA ARG A 204 4.89 12.12 3.59
C ARG A 204 4.22 11.98 4.95
N SER A 205 2.89 11.83 5.00
CA SER A 205 2.18 11.53 6.25
C SER A 205 2.66 10.22 6.87
N VAL A 206 2.85 9.18 6.06
CA VAL A 206 3.43 7.89 6.50
C VAL A 206 4.87 8.08 6.98
N GLN A 207 5.71 8.76 6.22
CA GLN A 207 7.12 9.02 6.58
C GLN A 207 7.25 9.79 7.90
N LYS A 208 6.40 10.80 8.11
CA LYS A 208 6.34 11.56 9.35
C LYS A 208 5.96 10.66 10.50
N TRP A 209 4.87 9.91 10.36
CA TRP A 209 4.40 8.97 11.40
C TRP A 209 5.50 7.95 11.78
N LEU A 210 6.20 7.37 10.79
CA LEU A 210 7.31 6.46 11.06
C LEU A 210 8.45 7.11 11.84
N SER A 211 8.80 8.36 11.50
CA SER A 211 9.84 9.11 12.20
C SER A 211 9.44 9.39 13.65
N ASP A 212 8.16 9.74 13.87
CA ASP A 212 7.60 9.95 15.21
C ASP A 212 7.66 8.65 16.04
N GLN A 213 7.31 7.49 15.44
CA GLN A 213 7.40 6.20 16.13
C GLN A 213 8.85 5.81 16.50
N MET A 214 9.81 6.03 15.60
CA MET A 214 11.22 5.69 15.84
C MET A 214 11.86 6.55 16.94
N SER A 215 11.42 7.81 17.11
CA SER A 215 11.90 8.69 18.19
C SER A 215 11.54 8.23 19.61
N LEU A 216 10.59 7.30 19.73
CA LEU A 216 10.04 6.83 21.00
C LEU A 216 10.72 5.55 21.52
N GLU A 217 11.68 4.99 20.78
CA GLU A 217 12.40 3.77 21.15
C GLU A 217 13.08 3.86 22.53
N GLU A 218 13.70 5.00 22.83
CA GLU A 218 14.36 5.24 24.12
C GLU A 218 13.39 5.12 25.31
N GLN A 219 12.10 5.43 25.10
CA GLN A 219 11.05 5.33 26.13
C GLN A 219 10.32 3.98 26.10
N GLY A 220 10.40 3.24 24.98
CA GLY A 220 9.66 2.01 24.77
C GLY A 220 10.10 0.86 25.66
N LEU A 221 11.42 0.76 25.92
CA LEU A 221 11.96 -0.21 26.85
C LEU A 221 11.40 0.00 28.26
N ASP A 222 11.43 1.24 28.76
CA ASP A 222 10.95 1.58 30.11
C ASP A 222 9.44 1.33 30.25
N ILE A 223 8.66 1.69 29.23
CA ILE A 223 7.20 1.44 29.20
C ILE A 223 6.92 -0.07 29.25
N LEU A 224 7.55 -0.87 28.39
CA LEU A 224 7.34 -2.32 28.35
C LEU A 224 7.80 -3.00 29.63
N MET A 225 8.94 -2.58 30.19
CA MET A 225 9.43 -3.09 31.47
C MET A 225 8.46 -2.77 32.61
N SER A 226 7.80 -1.60 32.61
CA SER A 226 6.81 -1.26 33.63
C SER A 226 5.60 -2.21 33.64
N TYR A 227 5.16 -2.70 32.47
CA TYR A 227 4.08 -3.69 32.38
C TYR A 227 4.49 -5.07 32.92
N LEU A 228 5.78 -5.41 32.84
CA LEU A 228 6.31 -6.67 33.36
C LEU A 228 6.60 -6.64 34.86
N GLN A 229 6.93 -5.46 35.40
CA GLN A 229 7.25 -5.24 36.82
C GLN A 229 6.02 -5.09 37.73
N GLY A 230 4.80 -5.13 37.17
CA GLY A 230 3.56 -5.05 37.95
C GLY A 230 3.45 -6.19 38.98
N THR A 231 3.07 -5.84 40.21
CA THR A 231 2.92 -6.76 41.36
C THR A 231 1.65 -7.61 41.33
N GLY A 232 0.83 -7.51 40.27
CA GLY A 232 -0.38 -8.31 40.13
C GLY A 232 -0.08 -9.79 39.91
N ASP A 233 -0.85 -10.67 40.53
CA ASP A 233 -0.74 -12.13 40.35
C ASP A 233 -1.38 -12.64 39.04
N GLU A 234 -1.89 -11.74 38.20
CA GLU A 234 -2.47 -12.06 36.90
C GLU A 234 -1.74 -11.29 35.78
N GLY A 235 -1.46 -11.99 34.67
CA GLY A 235 -0.92 -11.39 33.45
C GLY A 235 0.51 -11.81 33.09
N PRO A 236 1.09 -11.23 32.02
CA PRO A 236 2.38 -11.66 31.49
C PRO A 236 3.52 -11.52 32.51
N GLY A 237 3.49 -10.52 33.39
CA GLY A 237 4.51 -10.30 34.42
C GLY A 237 4.72 -11.48 35.37
N GLN A 238 3.68 -12.28 35.67
CA GLN A 238 3.82 -13.50 36.46
C GLN A 238 4.62 -14.57 35.72
N THR A 239 4.37 -14.74 34.42
CA THR A 239 5.12 -15.69 33.59
C THR A 239 6.59 -15.30 33.51
N PHE A 240 6.88 -14.00 33.36
CA PHE A 240 8.26 -13.53 33.34
C PHE A 240 8.97 -13.72 34.69
N ARG A 241 8.29 -13.46 35.82
CA ARG A 241 8.82 -13.73 37.16
C ARG A 241 9.14 -15.21 37.39
N VAL A 242 8.22 -16.11 37.04
CA VAL A 242 8.43 -17.56 37.18
C VAL A 242 9.63 -18.05 36.38
N LEU A 243 9.85 -17.50 35.18
CA LEU A 243 11.01 -17.85 34.34
C LEU A 243 12.34 -17.26 34.86
N GLU A 244 12.28 -16.16 35.62
CA GLU A 244 13.44 -15.52 36.26
C GLU A 244 13.76 -16.09 37.65
N GLU A 245 12.77 -16.67 38.34
CA GLU A 245 12.95 -17.34 39.62
C GLU A 245 13.89 -18.54 39.48
N LYS A 246 14.96 -18.52 40.29
CA LYS A 246 16.23 -19.23 40.10
C LYS A 246 16.10 -20.67 39.55
N PRO A 247 16.43 -20.89 38.26
CA PRO A 247 16.40 -22.21 37.61
C PRO A 247 17.30 -23.26 38.28
N ALA A 248 18.41 -22.80 38.87
CA ALA A 248 19.36 -23.65 39.58
C ALA A 248 18.74 -24.38 40.80
N ALA A 249 17.70 -23.81 41.43
CA ALA A 249 16.99 -24.47 42.52
C ALA A 249 16.11 -25.64 42.02
N HIS A 250 15.70 -25.59 40.75
CA HIS A 250 14.86 -26.59 40.09
C HIS A 250 15.62 -27.46 39.08
N ALA A 251 16.96 -27.38 39.05
CA ALA A 251 17.78 -28.13 38.09
C ALA A 251 17.57 -29.65 38.18
N SER A 252 17.27 -30.18 39.37
CA SER A 252 16.95 -31.60 39.56
C SER A 252 15.61 -32.02 38.93
N GLU A 253 14.66 -31.09 38.76
CA GLU A 253 13.33 -31.32 38.17
C GLU A 253 13.31 -31.00 36.67
N LEU A 254 14.05 -29.98 36.24
CA LEU A 254 14.10 -29.48 34.86
C LEU A 254 15.18 -30.14 33.99
N GLY A 255 16.23 -30.67 34.62
CA GLY A 255 17.43 -31.18 33.95
C GLY A 255 18.40 -30.07 33.53
N ASP A 256 19.70 -30.41 33.51
CA ASP A 256 20.81 -29.45 33.38
C ASP A 256 20.73 -28.55 32.14
N ARG A 257 20.26 -29.09 31.01
CA ARG A 257 20.15 -28.32 29.74
C ARG A 257 19.11 -27.21 29.81
N ILE A 258 17.97 -27.47 30.45
CA ILE A 258 16.88 -26.51 30.58
C ILE A 258 17.27 -25.46 31.62
N ALA A 259 17.84 -25.90 32.75
CA ALA A 259 18.34 -25.01 33.79
C ALA A 259 19.39 -24.02 33.23
N GLN A 260 20.39 -24.50 32.47
CA GLN A 260 21.38 -23.62 31.82
C GLN A 260 20.75 -22.64 30.82
N SER A 261 19.72 -23.07 30.07
CA SER A 261 19.06 -22.19 29.10
C SER A 261 18.26 -21.07 29.78
N LEU A 262 17.66 -21.37 30.93
CA LEU A 262 16.95 -20.39 31.76
C LEU A 262 17.90 -19.47 32.53
N GLU A 263 19.09 -19.91 32.91
CA GLU A 263 20.11 -19.04 33.52
C GLU A 263 20.56 -17.89 32.58
N ALA A 264 20.60 -18.15 31.27
CA ALA A 264 20.90 -17.14 30.26
C ALA A 264 19.69 -16.25 29.89
N TRP A 265 18.50 -16.56 30.42
CA TRP A 265 17.26 -15.87 30.10
C TRP A 265 17.03 -14.67 31.03
N SER A 266 16.50 -13.57 30.47
CA SER A 266 16.08 -12.39 31.25
C SER A 266 14.94 -11.66 30.54
N SER A 267 13.99 -11.15 31.32
CA SER A 267 12.88 -10.31 30.86
C SER A 267 13.40 -9.10 30.10
N THR A 268 14.36 -8.37 30.68
CA THR A 268 15.02 -7.22 30.05
C THR A 268 15.66 -7.58 28.71
N GLY A 269 16.32 -8.74 28.62
CA GLY A 269 16.94 -9.21 27.38
C GLY A 269 15.92 -9.61 26.31
N VAL A 270 14.74 -10.09 26.69
CA VAL A 270 13.63 -10.37 25.76
C VAL A 270 12.99 -9.07 25.29
N VAL A 271 12.66 -8.14 26.20
CA VAL A 271 12.05 -6.85 25.84
C VAL A 271 12.97 -6.05 24.93
N ARG A 272 14.27 -5.96 25.24
CA ARG A 272 15.25 -5.29 24.38
C ARG A 272 15.29 -5.87 22.96
N ARG A 273 15.18 -7.20 22.83
CA ARG A 273 15.11 -7.86 21.52
C ARG A 273 13.83 -7.55 20.76
N ILE A 274 12.69 -7.47 21.46
CA ILE A 274 11.40 -7.09 20.85
C ILE A 274 11.48 -5.65 20.34
N VAL A 275 11.87 -4.70 21.20
CA VAL A 275 11.99 -3.27 20.84
C VAL A 275 12.97 -3.08 19.68
N GLY A 276 14.13 -3.73 19.74
CA GLY A 276 15.13 -3.66 18.67
C GLY A 276 14.61 -4.22 17.34
N ALA A 277 13.89 -5.35 17.36
CA ALA A 277 13.29 -5.92 16.15
C ALA A 277 12.20 -5.02 15.56
N GLU A 278 11.37 -4.38 16.41
CA GLU A 278 10.37 -3.42 15.95
C GLU A 278 11.02 -2.18 15.31
N HIS A 279 12.08 -1.66 15.92
CA HIS A 279 12.83 -0.54 15.34
C HIS A 279 13.42 -0.91 13.97
N GLU A 280 14.00 -2.10 13.84
CA GLU A 280 14.55 -2.58 12.56
C GLU A 280 13.46 -2.67 11.47
N VAL A 281 12.28 -3.20 11.81
CA VAL A 281 11.13 -3.26 10.89
C VAL A 281 10.68 -1.85 10.48
N LEU A 282 10.60 -0.91 11.41
CA LEU A 282 10.23 0.48 11.12
C LEU A 282 11.28 1.17 10.24
N ALA A 283 12.56 0.95 10.50
CA ALA A 283 13.65 1.52 9.73
C ALA A 283 13.62 1.03 8.27
N GLU A 284 13.45 -0.28 8.04
CA GLU A 284 13.34 -0.82 6.69
C GLU A 284 12.05 -0.37 6.00
N PHE A 285 10.93 -0.26 6.74
CA PHE A 285 9.71 0.28 6.16
C PHE A 285 9.86 1.75 5.76
N LYS A 286 10.48 2.57 6.61
CA LYS A 286 10.76 3.98 6.32
C LYS A 286 11.63 4.13 5.08
N LYS A 287 12.70 3.34 4.95
CA LYS A 287 13.57 3.31 3.75
C LYS A 287 12.80 2.99 2.48
N MET A 288 11.80 2.10 2.56
CA MET A 288 10.92 1.80 1.42
C MET A 288 10.03 2.98 1.05
N VAL A 289 9.42 3.65 2.03
CA VAL A 289 8.63 4.87 1.84
C VAL A 289 9.48 5.98 1.25
N ASP A 290 10.68 6.21 1.78
CA ASP A 290 11.65 7.20 1.28
C ASP A 290 12.01 6.94 -0.19
N SER A 291 12.22 5.66 -0.55
CA SER A 291 12.53 5.27 -1.92
C SER A 291 11.37 5.56 -2.88
N LYS A 292 10.12 5.28 -2.47
CA LYS A 292 8.92 5.60 -3.25
C LYS A 292 8.70 7.11 -3.39
N LEU A 293 8.92 7.88 -2.33
CA LEU A 293 8.85 9.35 -2.34
C LEU A 293 9.87 9.93 -3.32
N LYS A 294 11.12 9.46 -3.29
CA LYS A 294 12.16 9.89 -4.22
C LYS A 294 11.75 9.62 -5.67
N LEU A 295 11.16 8.46 -5.94
CA LEU A 295 10.66 8.12 -7.27
C LEU A 295 9.55 9.08 -7.72
N LEU A 296 8.52 9.29 -6.89
CA LEU A 296 7.43 10.21 -7.19
C LEU A 296 7.90 11.65 -7.42
N MET A 297 8.87 12.13 -6.65
CA MET A 297 9.46 13.46 -6.87
C MET A 297 10.14 13.56 -8.24
N SER A 298 10.81 12.50 -8.69
CA SER A 298 11.39 12.43 -10.04
C SER A 298 10.30 12.43 -11.13
N GLU A 299 9.21 11.69 -10.93
CA GLU A 299 8.08 11.69 -11.87
C GLU A 299 7.39 13.06 -11.93
N SER A 300 7.20 13.72 -10.78
CA SER A 300 6.62 15.07 -10.68
C SER A 300 7.46 16.13 -11.41
N ALA A 301 8.78 16.08 -11.25
CA ALA A 301 9.70 16.95 -11.99
C ALA A 301 9.63 16.69 -13.51
N SER A 302 9.58 15.42 -13.91
CA SER A 302 9.44 15.03 -15.32
C SER A 302 8.12 15.53 -15.92
N LEU A 303 7.01 15.38 -15.20
CA LEU A 303 5.69 15.88 -15.60
C LEU A 303 5.68 17.40 -15.79
N SER A 304 6.27 18.12 -14.83
CA SER A 304 6.36 19.59 -14.89
C SER A 304 7.15 20.06 -16.11
N SER A 305 8.18 19.33 -16.52
CA SER A 305 8.97 19.64 -17.73
C SER A 305 8.25 19.38 -19.05
N VAL A 306 7.21 18.54 -19.06
CA VAL A 306 6.40 18.27 -20.27
C VAL A 306 5.25 19.26 -20.38
N LEU A 307 4.71 19.71 -19.25
CA LEU A 307 3.57 20.63 -19.20
C LEU A 307 3.94 22.10 -19.42
N HIS A 308 5.23 22.45 -19.35
CA HIS A 308 5.80 23.79 -19.54
C HIS A 308 6.73 23.84 -20.75
#